data_AF-A0A3D0VE97-F1
#
_entry.id   AF-A0A3D0VE97-F1
#
_cell.length_a   1.000
_cell.length_b   1.000
_cell.length_c   1.000
_cell.angle_alpha   90.00
_cell.angle_beta   90.00
_cell.angle_gamma   90.00
#
_symmetry.space_group_name_H-M   'P 1'
#
loop_
_entity.id
_entity.type
_entity.pdbx_description
1 polymer ?
#
loop_
_entity_poly.entity_id
_entity_poly.type
_entity_poly.pdbx_seq_one_letter_code
_entity_poly.pdbx_strand_id
1 'polypeptide(L)'
;QVKFTPLELRELSHMKDVDIVLYPEDFEFDEASDDAIRSNNQIKTMVNTLTNWLVEEHAEAEEPSSRRLHLHFLHSPVEIYDDGGSGQAAGIKFERMELDGTGNVKGTGEIVDYPVQAVYRAVGYHGSPLDELEYDAKRGVVPNEGGRVLDAGGNPVPGIYATGWIKRGPVGLIGHTKGDALETIGFLLEDRLTLPPAQNPDPQAIIDLLQERGIEFTTWEGWIKLDSHEAALGAAWSEGEPGTDGTADVVRERIKVVPREEMIKISRN
;
A
#
# COMPACT_ATOMS: atom_id res chain seq x y z
N GLN A 1 -4.85 17.61 1.20
CA GLN A 1 -4.15 16.85 0.14
C GLN A 1 -3.76 15.44 0.60
N VAL A 2 -3.69 15.18 1.92
CA VAL A 2 -3.44 13.86 2.52
C VAL A 2 -4.36 12.75 1.98
N LYS A 3 -3.87 11.51 2.00
CA LYS A 3 -4.59 10.33 1.48
C LYS A 3 -5.00 9.30 2.55
N PHE A 4 -4.47 9.42 3.77
CA PHE A 4 -4.94 8.65 4.92
C PHE A 4 -6.34 9.12 5.35
N THR A 5 -7.12 8.27 6.04
CA THR A 5 -8.50 8.58 6.41
C THR A 5 -8.64 8.96 7.89
N PRO A 6 -9.78 9.56 8.31
CA PRO A 6 -9.96 9.99 9.69
C PRO A 6 -9.88 8.88 10.74
N LEU A 7 -10.23 7.65 10.35
CA LEU A 7 -10.15 6.52 11.28
C LEU A 7 -8.69 6.20 11.61
N GLU A 8 -7.86 5.97 10.58
CA GLU A 8 -6.45 5.64 10.79
C GLU A 8 -5.69 6.80 11.44
N LEU A 9 -6.02 8.06 11.10
CA LEU A 9 -5.44 9.21 11.79
C LEU A 9 -5.76 9.17 13.29
N ARG A 10 -7.03 8.96 13.68
CA ARG A 10 -7.40 8.91 15.09
C ARG A 10 -6.68 7.81 15.86
N GLU A 11 -6.49 6.64 15.23
CA GLU A 11 -5.77 5.53 15.86
C GLU A 11 -4.32 5.89 16.23
N LEU A 12 -3.67 6.82 15.50
CA LEU A 12 -2.35 7.32 15.87
C LEU A 12 -2.35 7.99 17.25
N SER A 13 -3.40 8.73 17.62
CA SER A 13 -3.50 9.38 18.94
C SER A 13 -3.70 8.41 20.11
N HIS A 14 -3.99 7.15 19.81
CA HIS A 14 -4.13 6.08 20.82
C HIS A 14 -2.87 5.21 20.92
N MET A 15 -1.81 5.53 20.18
CA MET A 15 -0.54 4.82 20.29
C MET A 15 0.05 5.04 21.68
N LYS A 16 0.28 3.93 22.39
CA LYS A 16 0.93 3.97 23.70
C LYS A 16 2.36 4.46 23.53
N ASP A 17 2.76 5.43 24.35
CA ASP A 17 4.15 5.89 24.46
C ASP A 17 4.72 6.38 23.11
N VAL A 18 3.95 7.24 22.42
CA VAL A 18 4.33 7.95 21.20
C VAL A 18 3.70 9.34 21.21
N ASP A 19 4.51 10.39 21.08
CA ASP A 19 4.03 11.76 20.87
C ASP A 19 3.88 12.04 19.37
N ILE A 20 2.76 12.64 18.95
CA ILE A 20 2.58 13.13 17.59
C ILE A 20 3.08 14.57 17.54
N VAL A 21 3.95 14.87 16.58
CA VAL A 21 4.59 16.17 16.43
C VAL A 21 4.18 16.79 15.12
N LEU A 22 3.63 18.00 15.21
CA LEU A 22 3.19 18.80 14.07
C LEU A 22 3.95 20.14 14.02
N TYR A 23 4.09 20.67 12.81
CA TYR A 23 4.88 21.86 12.55
C TYR A 23 3.96 22.99 12.08
N PRO A 24 3.80 24.10 12.83
CA PRO A 24 2.87 25.16 12.49
C PRO A 24 3.03 25.72 11.06
N GLU A 25 4.27 25.80 10.58
CA GLU A 25 4.62 26.25 9.23
C GLU A 25 4.03 25.38 8.10
N ASP A 26 3.65 24.13 8.40
CA ASP A 26 3.06 23.20 7.43
C ASP A 26 1.53 23.39 7.28
N PHE A 27 0.92 24.29 8.06
CA PHE A 27 -0.53 24.53 8.11
C PHE A 27 -0.96 25.89 7.52
N GLU A 28 -0.11 26.48 6.68
CA GLU A 28 -0.46 27.65 5.88
C GLU A 28 -1.27 27.22 4.64
N PHE A 29 -2.60 27.32 4.72
CA PHE A 29 -3.50 26.91 3.64
C PHE A 29 -3.70 28.00 2.58
N ASP A 30 -3.81 27.57 1.31
CA ASP A 30 -4.18 28.42 0.18
C ASP A 30 -5.70 28.41 -0.08
N GLU A 31 -6.16 29.25 -1.01
CA GLU A 31 -7.59 29.36 -1.38
C GLU A 31 -8.18 28.02 -1.85
N ALA A 32 -7.41 27.25 -2.63
CA ALA A 32 -7.83 25.93 -3.09
C ALA A 32 -7.99 24.93 -1.93
N SER A 33 -7.11 25.00 -0.92
CA SER A 33 -7.21 24.18 0.28
C SER A 33 -8.46 24.56 1.10
N ASP A 34 -8.73 25.85 1.26
CA ASP A 34 -9.96 26.34 1.92
C ASP A 34 -11.23 25.84 1.22
N ASP A 35 -11.26 25.90 -0.10
CA ASP A 35 -12.40 25.39 -0.88
C ASP A 35 -12.55 23.87 -0.76
N ALA A 36 -11.45 23.11 -0.73
CA ALA A 36 -11.48 21.68 -0.48
C ALA A 36 -12.00 21.34 0.93
N ILE A 37 -11.60 22.11 1.95
CA ILE A 37 -12.09 21.97 3.32
C ILE A 37 -13.60 22.26 3.39
N ARG A 38 -14.08 23.30 2.70
CA ARG A 38 -15.50 23.68 2.68
C ARG A 38 -16.37 22.65 1.94
N SER A 39 -15.86 22.09 0.84
CA SER A 39 -16.63 21.23 -0.06
C SER A 39 -16.60 19.74 0.32
N ASN A 40 -15.65 19.30 1.15
CA ASN A 40 -15.49 17.89 1.50
C ASN A 40 -15.42 17.66 3.02
N ASN A 41 -16.44 17.00 3.58
CA ASN A 41 -16.52 16.71 5.01
C ASN A 41 -15.35 15.87 5.53
N GLN A 42 -14.84 14.92 4.75
CA GLN A 42 -13.70 14.11 5.17
C GLN A 42 -12.45 14.99 5.31
N ILE A 43 -12.18 15.86 4.34
CA ILE A 43 -11.06 16.81 4.41
C ILE A 43 -11.22 17.74 5.60
N LYS A 44 -12.42 18.28 5.83
CA LYS A 44 -12.72 19.12 6.99
C LYS A 44 -12.43 18.42 8.31
N THR A 45 -12.86 17.17 8.47
CA THR A 45 -12.58 16.39 9.69
C THR A 45 -11.08 16.18 9.87
N MET A 46 -10.34 15.84 8.81
CA MET A 46 -8.89 15.65 8.84
C MET A 46 -8.16 16.91 9.31
N VAL A 47 -8.45 18.05 8.69
CA VAL A 47 -7.80 19.34 9.02
C VAL A 47 -8.11 19.73 10.46
N ASN A 48 -9.38 19.66 10.89
CA ASN A 48 -9.75 19.97 12.26
C ASN A 48 -9.01 19.09 13.29
N THR A 49 -8.87 17.79 13.03
CA THR A 49 -8.14 16.89 13.92
C THR A 49 -6.66 17.30 14.05
N LEU A 50 -5.97 17.54 12.93
CA LEU A 50 -4.56 17.93 12.95
C LEU A 50 -4.36 19.32 13.59
N THR A 51 -5.22 20.30 13.26
CA THR A 51 -5.12 21.64 13.86
C THR A 51 -5.42 21.62 15.36
N ASN A 52 -6.34 20.78 15.83
CA ASN A 52 -6.56 20.62 17.27
C ASN A 52 -5.33 20.03 17.97
N TRP A 53 -4.70 19.01 17.40
CA TRP A 53 -3.47 18.43 17.97
C TRP A 53 -2.33 19.44 18.01
N LEU A 54 -2.18 20.26 16.96
CA LEU A 54 -1.19 21.33 16.93
C LEU A 54 -1.40 22.30 18.11
N VAL A 55 -2.64 22.64 18.44
CA VAL A 55 -2.97 23.50 19.60
C VAL A 55 -2.72 22.79 20.93
N GLU A 56 -3.06 21.50 21.03
CA GLU A 56 -2.88 20.67 22.23
C GLU A 56 -1.40 20.40 22.54
N GLU A 57 -0.54 20.20 21.53
CA GLU A 57 0.91 20.01 21.69
C GLU A 57 1.58 21.23 22.35
N HIS A 58 1.03 22.43 22.15
CA HIS A 58 1.48 23.66 22.80
C HIS A 58 1.00 23.82 24.26
N ALA A 59 0.11 22.95 24.75
CA ALA A 59 -0.23 22.87 26.16
C ALA A 59 0.70 21.84 26.81
N GLU A 60 1.69 22.30 27.59
CA GLU A 60 2.75 21.49 28.20
C GLU A 60 2.24 20.17 28.79
N ALA A 61 2.60 19.04 28.16
CA ALA A 61 2.47 17.72 28.78
C ALA A 61 3.56 17.58 29.85
N GLU A 62 3.17 17.22 31.09
CA GLU A 62 4.10 17.12 32.22
C GLU A 62 5.15 16.01 32.05
N GLU A 63 4.89 15.00 31.21
CA GLU A 63 5.82 13.90 30.89
C GLU A 63 5.77 13.54 29.38
N PRO A 64 6.87 13.71 28.61
CA PRO A 64 6.92 13.35 27.20
C PRO A 64 7.04 11.83 26.99
N SER A 65 6.51 11.32 25.89
CA SER A 65 6.65 9.91 25.49
C SER A 65 8.09 9.57 25.09
N SER A 66 8.46 8.28 25.12
CA SER A 66 9.79 7.81 24.74
C SER A 66 10.05 7.88 23.22
N ARG A 67 8.99 7.93 22.41
CA ARG A 67 9.04 7.93 20.93
C ARG A 67 8.21 9.07 20.37
N ARG A 68 8.56 9.49 19.15
CA ARG A 68 7.91 10.61 18.46
C ARG A 68 7.55 10.22 17.03
N LEU A 69 6.36 10.61 16.59
CA LEU A 69 5.91 10.52 15.20
C LEU A 69 5.79 11.94 14.63
N HIS A 70 6.78 12.32 13.84
CA HIS A 70 6.81 13.60 13.16
C HIS A 70 6.02 13.53 11.86
N LEU A 71 5.00 14.37 11.71
CA LEU A 71 4.23 14.48 10.46
C LEU A 71 4.62 15.76 9.74
N HIS A 72 5.58 15.63 8.83
CA HIS A 72 6.02 16.69 7.95
C HIS A 72 5.15 16.75 6.68
N PHE A 73 4.61 17.93 6.37
CA PHE A 73 3.97 18.21 5.09
C PHE A 73 4.84 19.17 4.27
N LEU A 74 4.51 19.37 2.99
CA LEU A 74 5.25 20.30 2.13
C LEU A 74 6.76 20.01 2.06
N HIS A 75 7.13 18.73 1.95
CA HIS A 75 8.50 18.28 1.71
C HIS A 75 8.54 17.36 0.50
N SER A 76 9.51 17.56 -0.39
CA SER A 76 9.79 16.67 -1.51
C SER A 76 11.18 16.04 -1.32
N PRO A 77 11.31 14.70 -1.29
CA PRO A 77 12.62 14.07 -1.10
C PRO A 77 13.52 14.34 -2.31
N VAL A 78 14.76 14.75 -2.07
CA VAL A 78 15.73 15.07 -3.13
C VAL A 78 16.91 14.10 -3.16
N GLU A 79 17.34 13.58 -2.01
CA GLU A 79 18.51 12.71 -1.92
C GLU A 79 18.39 11.79 -0.70
N ILE A 80 18.67 10.50 -0.89
CA ILE A 80 18.98 9.58 0.21
C ILE A 80 20.47 9.30 0.11
N TYR A 81 21.20 9.50 1.20
CA TYR A 81 22.65 9.40 1.21
C TYR A 81 23.14 8.41 2.28
N ASP A 82 24.36 7.91 2.09
CA ASP A 82 25.06 7.10 3.08
C ASP A 82 26.13 7.91 3.82
N ASP A 83 26.67 7.33 4.90
CA ASP A 83 27.86 7.85 5.57
C ASP A 83 29.08 7.02 5.13
N GLY A 84 30.06 7.70 4.52
CA GLY A 84 31.35 7.12 4.17
C GLY A 84 31.33 5.95 3.18
N GLY A 85 30.32 5.83 2.30
CA GLY A 85 30.25 4.74 1.31
C GLY A 85 29.82 3.39 1.88
N SER A 86 29.18 3.38 3.05
CA SER A 86 28.68 2.15 3.70
C SER A 86 27.56 1.45 2.91
N GLY A 87 26.91 2.14 1.96
CA GLY A 87 25.73 1.63 1.25
C GLY A 87 24.48 1.54 2.12
N GLN A 88 24.53 2.00 3.38
CA GLN A 88 23.41 2.07 4.31
C GLN A 88 22.88 3.51 4.37
N ALA A 89 21.56 3.68 4.47
CA ALA A 89 20.99 5.01 4.62
C ALA A 89 21.51 5.67 5.91
N ALA A 90 22.05 6.88 5.77
CA ALA A 90 22.49 7.72 6.89
C ALA A 90 21.65 9.00 7.02
N GLY A 91 20.98 9.40 5.94
CA GLY A 91 20.01 10.48 5.99
C GLY A 91 19.24 10.65 4.69
N ILE A 92 18.29 11.57 4.75
CA ILE A 92 17.45 11.97 3.63
C ILE A 92 17.31 13.49 3.63
N LYS A 93 17.58 14.09 2.47
CA LYS A 93 17.35 15.50 2.22
C LYS A 93 16.01 15.69 1.55
N PHE A 94 15.35 16.77 1.92
CA PHE A 94 14.13 17.23 1.29
C PHE A 94 14.29 18.67 0.84
N GLU A 95 13.64 19.00 -0.27
CA GLU A 95 13.32 20.38 -0.60
C GLU A 95 12.00 20.76 0.08
N ARG A 96 11.98 21.92 0.74
CA ARG A 96 10.76 22.51 1.26
C ARG A 96 9.88 22.97 0.09
N MET A 97 8.59 22.72 0.24
CA MET A 97 7.59 23.05 -0.75
C MET A 97 6.69 24.16 -0.21
N GLU A 98 6.03 24.88 -1.09
CA GLU A 98 4.95 25.81 -0.75
C GLU A 98 3.76 25.60 -1.69
N LEU A 99 2.56 25.91 -1.19
CA LEU A 99 1.34 25.88 -2.02
C LEU A 99 1.42 26.96 -3.10
N ASP A 100 0.96 26.64 -4.31
CA ASP A 100 1.01 27.56 -5.45
C ASP A 100 -0.31 28.33 -5.69
N GLY A 101 -1.31 28.15 -4.82
CA GLY A 101 -2.64 28.75 -4.93
C GLY A 101 -3.66 27.88 -5.69
N THR A 102 -3.22 26.78 -6.31
CA THR A 102 -4.09 25.87 -7.06
C THR A 102 -4.34 24.54 -6.34
N GLY A 103 -3.87 24.43 -5.09
CA GLY A 103 -3.86 23.18 -4.33
C GLY A 103 -2.73 22.22 -4.74
N ASN A 104 -1.82 22.67 -5.62
CA ASN A 104 -0.56 22.02 -5.94
C ASN A 104 0.59 22.68 -5.16
N VAL A 105 1.80 22.15 -5.36
CA VAL A 105 3.01 22.62 -4.67
C VAL A 105 4.12 22.95 -5.66
N LYS A 106 4.98 23.90 -5.26
CA LYS A 106 6.25 24.22 -5.94
C LYS A 106 7.39 24.26 -4.93
N GLY A 107 8.60 23.99 -5.39
CA GLY A 107 9.80 23.99 -4.56
C GLY A 107 10.22 25.41 -4.18
N THR A 108 10.70 25.59 -2.95
CA THR A 108 11.23 26.87 -2.46
C THR A 108 12.73 27.00 -2.70
N GLY A 109 13.42 25.91 -3.05
CA GLY A 109 14.87 25.81 -3.10
C GLY A 109 15.56 25.66 -1.73
N GLU A 110 14.81 25.72 -0.62
CA GLU A 110 15.34 25.46 0.71
C GLU A 110 15.49 23.95 0.94
N ILE A 111 16.68 23.52 1.31
CA ILE A 111 16.98 22.11 1.61
C ILE A 111 17.05 21.90 3.12
N VAL A 112 16.30 20.92 3.59
CA VAL A 112 16.35 20.41 4.97
C VAL A 112 16.90 18.99 4.97
N ASP A 113 17.60 18.64 6.04
CA ASP A 113 18.32 17.38 6.16
C ASP A 113 17.92 16.63 7.43
N TYR A 114 17.59 15.35 7.30
CA TYR A 114 17.20 14.47 8.40
C TYR A 114 18.12 13.24 8.44
N PRO A 115 18.94 13.11 9.49
CA PRO A 115 19.67 11.88 9.76
C PRO A 115 18.70 10.74 10.06
N VAL A 116 18.74 9.67 9.26
CA VAL A 116 17.87 8.49 9.40
C VAL A 116 18.62 7.24 8.99
N GLN A 117 18.29 6.10 9.61
CA GLN A 117 18.94 4.81 9.34
C GLN A 117 18.11 3.91 8.42
N ALA A 118 16.86 4.29 8.14
CA ALA A 118 15.94 3.54 7.29
C ALA A 118 15.00 4.50 6.56
N VAL A 119 14.67 4.17 5.30
CA VAL A 119 13.72 4.91 4.47
C VAL A 119 12.71 3.94 3.87
N TYR A 120 11.43 4.20 4.12
CA TYR A 120 10.33 3.40 3.58
C TYR A 120 9.54 4.22 2.57
N ARG A 121 9.52 3.78 1.30
CA ARG A 121 8.80 4.48 0.23
C ARG A 121 7.34 4.04 0.18
N ALA A 122 6.42 4.88 0.67
CA ALA A 122 4.97 4.63 0.67
C ALA A 122 4.19 5.56 -0.28
N VAL A 123 4.68 5.75 -1.51
CA VAL A 123 4.11 6.69 -2.51
C VAL A 123 3.15 6.03 -3.52
N GLY A 124 2.64 4.85 -3.16
CA GLY A 124 1.77 4.04 -4.02
C GLY A 124 2.47 2.86 -4.68
N TYR A 125 1.66 1.95 -5.20
CA TYR A 125 2.10 0.78 -5.96
C TYR A 125 2.09 1.07 -7.46
N HIS A 126 2.65 0.16 -8.25
CA HIS A 126 2.57 0.22 -9.70
C HIS A 126 2.43 -1.21 -10.23
N GLY A 127 1.50 -1.45 -11.15
CA GLY A 127 1.35 -2.77 -11.77
C GLY A 127 2.59 -3.14 -12.58
N SER A 128 2.82 -4.42 -12.82
CA SER A 128 3.86 -4.93 -13.71
C SER A 128 3.25 -5.45 -15.01
N PRO A 129 3.95 -5.37 -16.16
CA PRO A 129 3.47 -5.93 -17.41
C PRO A 129 3.41 -7.47 -17.35
N LEU A 130 2.61 -8.05 -18.25
CA LEU A 130 2.63 -9.47 -18.60
C LEU A 130 2.98 -9.57 -20.08
N ASP A 131 3.90 -10.46 -20.46
CA ASP A 131 4.53 -10.49 -21.80
C ASP A 131 3.53 -10.59 -22.96
N GLU A 132 2.39 -11.24 -22.75
CA GLU A 132 1.38 -11.50 -23.78
C GLU A 132 0.25 -10.45 -23.81
N LEU A 133 0.30 -9.42 -22.97
CA LEU A 133 -0.75 -8.41 -22.85
C LEU A 133 -0.22 -6.99 -23.06
N GLU A 134 -1.08 -6.14 -23.61
CA GLU A 134 -0.82 -4.71 -23.63
C GLU A 134 -0.76 -4.13 -22.21
N TYR A 135 0.03 -3.06 -22.06
CA TYR A 135 0.30 -2.47 -20.77
C TYR A 135 0.50 -0.96 -20.87
N ASP A 136 -0.30 -0.20 -20.13
CA ASP A 136 -0.11 1.24 -19.98
C ASP A 136 0.91 1.49 -18.86
N ALA A 137 2.18 1.65 -19.26
CA ALA A 137 3.27 1.88 -18.32
C ALA A 137 3.19 3.20 -17.56
N LYS A 138 2.44 4.19 -18.05
CA LYS A 138 2.25 5.47 -17.36
C LYS A 138 1.25 5.31 -16.21
N ARG A 139 0.19 4.51 -16.43
CA ARG A 139 -0.88 4.28 -15.44
C ARG A 139 -0.64 3.03 -14.58
N GLY A 140 0.23 2.13 -15.01
CA GLY A 140 0.53 0.88 -14.33
C GLY A 140 -0.62 -0.13 -14.40
N VAL A 141 -1.35 -0.18 -15.51
CA VAL A 141 -2.56 -1.01 -15.69
C VAL A 141 -2.56 -1.74 -17.02
N VAL A 142 -3.35 -2.81 -17.12
CA VAL A 142 -3.69 -3.45 -18.40
C VAL A 142 -4.83 -2.64 -19.04
N PRO A 143 -4.67 -2.14 -20.29
CA PRO A 143 -5.73 -1.44 -21.01
C PRO A 143 -6.99 -2.30 -21.10
N ASN A 144 -8.13 -1.72 -20.74
CA ASN A 144 -9.40 -2.44 -20.69
C ASN A 144 -10.59 -1.50 -20.90
N GLU A 145 -11.71 -2.06 -21.36
CA GLU A 145 -13.02 -1.40 -21.39
C GLU A 145 -14.00 -2.18 -20.51
N GLY A 146 -14.41 -1.60 -19.38
CA GLY A 146 -15.29 -2.26 -18.40
C GLY A 146 -14.69 -3.51 -17.76
N GLY A 147 -13.40 -3.79 -17.98
CA GLY A 147 -12.74 -5.03 -17.58
C GLY A 147 -12.45 -6.00 -18.73
N ARG A 148 -12.97 -5.80 -19.95
CA ARG A 148 -12.50 -6.53 -21.15
C ARG A 148 -11.12 -6.02 -21.54
N VAL A 149 -10.10 -6.87 -21.55
CA VAL A 149 -8.73 -6.45 -21.90
C VAL A 149 -8.65 -6.10 -23.38
N LEU A 150 -7.92 -5.04 -23.71
CA LEU A 150 -7.78 -4.53 -25.09
C LEU A 150 -6.43 -4.93 -25.70
N ASP A 151 -6.44 -5.19 -27.01
CA ASP A 151 -5.22 -5.32 -27.82
C ASP A 151 -4.64 -3.95 -28.23
N ALA A 152 -3.52 -3.97 -28.95
CA ALA A 152 -2.86 -2.76 -29.46
C ALA A 152 -3.75 -1.90 -30.39
N GLY A 153 -4.77 -2.50 -31.01
CA GLY A 153 -5.75 -1.82 -31.84
C GLY A 153 -6.92 -1.23 -31.05
N GLY A 154 -6.97 -1.45 -29.74
CA GLY A 154 -8.06 -1.03 -28.87
C GLY A 154 -9.29 -1.94 -28.95
N ASN A 155 -9.17 -3.15 -29.48
CA ASN A 155 -10.26 -4.11 -29.55
C ASN A 155 -10.21 -5.08 -28.37
N PRO A 156 -11.36 -5.53 -27.82
CA PRO A 156 -11.38 -6.56 -26.80
C PRO A 156 -10.71 -7.87 -27.25
N VAL A 157 -9.80 -8.39 -26.42
CA VAL A 157 -9.21 -9.72 -26.59
C VAL A 157 -10.19 -10.76 -26.03
N PRO A 158 -10.78 -11.64 -26.86
CA PRO A 158 -11.80 -12.57 -26.40
C PRO A 158 -11.28 -13.50 -25.29
N GLY A 159 -11.99 -13.55 -24.17
CA GLY A 159 -11.68 -14.43 -23.04
C GLY A 159 -10.69 -13.88 -22.02
N ILE A 160 -10.18 -12.65 -22.20
CA ILE A 160 -9.24 -12.02 -21.27
C ILE A 160 -9.91 -10.82 -20.58
N TYR A 161 -9.88 -10.83 -19.25
CA TYR A 161 -10.51 -9.82 -18.42
C TYR A 161 -9.58 -9.35 -17.30
N ALA A 162 -9.75 -8.11 -16.87
CA ALA A 162 -9.05 -7.50 -15.75
C ALA A 162 -10.04 -7.06 -14.66
N THR A 163 -9.62 -7.13 -13.40
CA THR A 163 -10.34 -6.60 -12.23
C THR A 163 -9.35 -6.14 -11.17
N GLY A 164 -9.77 -5.23 -10.29
CA GLY A 164 -8.96 -4.70 -9.21
C GLY A 164 -7.89 -3.71 -9.67
N TRP A 165 -6.77 -3.70 -8.97
CA TRP A 165 -5.73 -2.67 -9.19
C TRP A 165 -5.08 -2.74 -10.56
N ILE A 166 -4.93 -3.93 -11.16
CA ILE A 166 -4.37 -4.05 -12.51
C ILE A 166 -5.31 -3.47 -13.58
N LYS A 167 -6.61 -3.30 -13.26
CA LYS A 167 -7.63 -2.68 -14.13
C LYS A 167 -7.67 -1.16 -13.97
N ARG A 168 -7.65 -0.67 -12.72
CA ARG A 168 -7.99 0.73 -12.38
C ARG A 168 -6.84 1.55 -11.77
N GLY A 169 -5.74 0.90 -11.42
CA GLY A 169 -4.65 1.45 -10.63
C GLY A 169 -4.85 1.22 -9.12
N PRO A 170 -3.81 1.44 -8.30
CA PRO A 170 -3.78 1.04 -6.90
C PRO A 170 -4.43 2.07 -5.97
N VAL A 171 -5.72 2.36 -6.22
CA VAL A 171 -6.51 3.31 -5.45
C VAL A 171 -7.81 2.66 -5.00
N GLY A 172 -8.14 2.88 -3.72
CA GLY A 172 -9.39 2.44 -3.10
C GLY A 172 -9.21 1.29 -2.11
N LEU A 173 -10.09 1.26 -1.11
CA LEU A 173 -10.20 0.20 -0.12
C LEU A 173 -10.76 -1.11 -0.73
N ILE A 174 -10.63 -2.22 0.00
CA ILE A 174 -11.09 -3.56 -0.40
C ILE A 174 -12.53 -3.56 -0.95
N GLY A 175 -13.43 -2.78 -0.34
CA GLY A 175 -14.82 -2.66 -0.79
C GLY A 175 -15.00 -2.11 -2.21
N HIS A 176 -14.12 -1.21 -2.67
CA HIS A 176 -14.17 -0.65 -4.03
C HIS A 176 -13.86 -1.71 -5.08
N THR A 177 -12.95 -2.64 -4.76
CA THR A 177 -12.59 -3.75 -5.65
C THR A 177 -13.76 -4.72 -5.86
N LYS A 178 -14.71 -4.81 -4.92
CA LYS A 178 -15.91 -5.65 -5.10
C LYS A 178 -16.83 -5.13 -6.20
N GLY A 179 -17.16 -3.84 -6.18
CA GLY A 179 -18.03 -3.24 -7.21
C GLY A 179 -17.39 -3.31 -8.60
N ASP A 180 -16.09 -3.07 -8.66
CA ASP A 180 -15.28 -3.22 -9.86
C ASP A 180 -15.28 -4.63 -10.44
N ALA A 181 -15.12 -5.66 -9.59
CA ALA A 181 -15.19 -7.05 -10.02
C ALA A 181 -16.58 -7.43 -10.55
N LEU A 182 -17.65 -6.89 -9.96
CA LEU A 182 -19.01 -7.14 -10.44
C LEU A 182 -19.24 -6.61 -11.86
N GLU A 183 -18.69 -5.44 -12.20
CA GLU A 183 -18.73 -4.90 -13.56
C GLU A 183 -18.03 -5.83 -14.55
N THR A 184 -16.79 -6.23 -14.26
CA THR A 184 -16.02 -7.14 -15.10
C THR A 184 -16.75 -8.49 -15.30
N ILE A 185 -17.34 -9.05 -14.23
CA ILE A 185 -18.10 -10.29 -14.30
C ILE A 185 -19.38 -10.10 -15.13
N GLY A 186 -20.03 -8.94 -15.06
CA GLY A 186 -21.17 -8.61 -15.91
C GLY A 186 -20.84 -8.74 -17.39
N PHE A 187 -19.73 -8.13 -17.82
CA PHE A 187 -19.25 -8.24 -19.20
C PHE A 187 -18.82 -9.66 -19.59
N LEU A 188 -18.13 -10.38 -18.69
CA LEU A 188 -17.81 -11.79 -18.92
C LEU A 188 -19.06 -12.63 -19.15
N LEU A 189 -20.11 -12.38 -18.36
CA LEU A 189 -21.37 -13.06 -18.54
C LEU A 189 -22.00 -12.69 -19.89
N GLU A 190 -22.05 -11.42 -20.28
CA GLU A 190 -22.56 -11.01 -21.61
C GLU A 190 -21.87 -11.76 -22.76
N ASP A 191 -20.55 -11.90 -22.67
CA ASP A 191 -19.72 -12.50 -23.72
C ASP A 191 -19.75 -14.04 -23.71
N ARG A 192 -20.24 -14.68 -22.64
CA ARG A 192 -20.09 -16.13 -22.38
C ARG A 192 -20.54 -17.05 -23.52
N LEU A 193 -21.47 -16.60 -24.37
CA LEU A 193 -21.99 -17.39 -25.49
C LEU A 193 -21.16 -17.25 -26.77
N THR A 194 -20.28 -16.26 -26.84
CA THR A 194 -19.40 -15.96 -27.98
C THR A 194 -17.93 -16.19 -27.68
N LEU A 195 -17.58 -16.53 -26.44
CA LEU A 195 -16.22 -16.87 -26.04
C LEU A 195 -15.70 -18.11 -26.79
N PRO A 196 -14.42 -18.12 -27.18
CA PRO A 196 -13.81 -19.30 -27.79
C PRO A 196 -13.85 -20.47 -26.80
N PRO A 197 -14.15 -21.70 -27.26
CA PRO A 197 -14.09 -22.87 -26.40
C PRO A 197 -12.65 -23.13 -25.96
N ALA A 198 -12.48 -23.68 -24.76
CA ALA A 198 -11.18 -24.10 -24.28
C ALA A 198 -10.59 -25.17 -25.22
N GLN A 199 -9.33 -24.97 -25.65
CA GLN A 199 -8.63 -25.95 -26.50
C GLN A 199 -8.45 -27.30 -25.79
N ASN A 200 -8.20 -27.25 -24.48
CA ASN A 200 -8.21 -28.42 -23.61
C ASN A 200 -9.14 -28.14 -22.41
N PRO A 201 -10.36 -28.72 -22.39
CA PRO A 201 -11.34 -28.47 -21.34
C PRO A 201 -11.15 -29.35 -20.10
N ASP A 202 -10.21 -30.29 -20.10
CA ASP A 202 -9.95 -31.16 -18.94
C ASP A 202 -9.44 -30.31 -17.76
N PRO A 203 -10.11 -30.32 -16.59
CA PRO A 203 -9.64 -29.61 -15.40
C PRO A 203 -8.21 -29.97 -14.98
N GLN A 204 -7.74 -31.17 -15.33
CA GLN A 204 -6.40 -31.66 -14.99
C GLN A 204 -5.31 -31.09 -15.91
N ALA A 205 -5.67 -30.55 -17.09
CA ALA A 205 -4.73 -30.11 -18.11
C ALA A 205 -3.72 -29.05 -17.62
N ILE A 206 -4.16 -28.09 -16.81
CA ILE A 206 -3.28 -27.05 -16.27
C ILE A 206 -2.36 -27.63 -15.19
N ILE A 207 -2.84 -28.56 -14.38
CA ILE A 207 -2.04 -29.18 -13.33
C ILE A 207 -0.92 -30.02 -13.97
N ASP A 208 -1.26 -30.81 -15.00
CA ASP A 208 -0.28 -31.63 -15.73
C ASP A 208 0.76 -30.75 -16.42
N LEU A 209 0.34 -29.63 -17.03
CA LEU A 209 1.25 -28.66 -17.65
C LEU A 209 2.23 -28.06 -16.63
N LEU A 210 1.75 -27.70 -15.44
CA LEU A 210 2.62 -27.18 -14.37
C LEU A 210 3.63 -28.24 -13.91
N GLN A 211 3.21 -29.50 -13.79
CA GLN A 211 4.08 -30.62 -13.42
C GLN A 211 5.13 -30.92 -14.50
N GLU A 212 4.73 -30.98 -15.77
CA GLU A 212 5.63 -31.18 -16.91
C GLU A 212 6.73 -30.10 -16.96
N ARG A 213 6.36 -28.86 -16.65
CA ARG A 213 7.27 -27.71 -16.57
C ARG A 213 8.09 -27.66 -15.28
N GLY A 214 7.88 -28.59 -14.34
CA GLY A 214 8.56 -28.59 -13.03
C GLY A 214 8.23 -27.39 -12.15
N ILE A 215 7.07 -26.76 -12.35
CA ILE A 215 6.64 -25.59 -11.56
C ILE A 215 6.06 -26.06 -10.23
N GLU A 216 6.67 -25.62 -9.14
CA GLU A 216 6.13 -25.86 -7.81
C GLU A 216 4.97 -24.90 -7.50
N PHE A 217 3.80 -25.48 -7.22
CA PHE A 217 2.58 -24.76 -6.84
C PHE A 217 2.01 -25.30 -5.52
N THR A 218 1.10 -24.53 -4.93
CA THR A 218 0.30 -24.90 -3.76
C THR A 218 -1.14 -25.19 -4.14
N THR A 219 -1.81 -26.08 -3.41
CA THR A 219 -3.25 -26.33 -3.52
C THR A 219 -4.00 -25.65 -2.39
N TRP A 220 -5.33 -25.75 -2.38
CA TRP A 220 -6.12 -25.31 -1.25
C TRP A 220 -5.73 -26.04 0.04
N GLU A 221 -5.57 -27.36 -0.01
CA GLU A 221 -5.11 -28.16 1.13
C GLU A 221 -3.71 -27.75 1.57
N GLY A 222 -2.81 -27.47 0.62
CA GLY A 222 -1.47 -26.99 0.92
C GLY A 222 -1.45 -25.61 1.57
N TRP A 223 -2.34 -24.71 1.16
CA TRP A 223 -2.53 -23.42 1.81
C TRP A 223 -3.03 -23.59 3.26
N ILE A 224 -4.01 -24.47 3.51
CA ILE A 224 -4.51 -24.77 4.87
C ILE A 224 -3.39 -25.28 5.78
N LYS A 225 -2.48 -26.11 5.26
CA LYS A 225 -1.31 -26.58 6.00
C LYS A 225 -0.36 -25.44 6.37
N LEU A 226 -0.06 -24.55 5.41
CA LEU A 226 0.76 -23.37 5.66
C LEU A 226 0.11 -22.45 6.70
N ASP A 227 -1.20 -22.20 6.58
CA ASP A 227 -1.97 -21.40 7.53
C ASP A 227 -1.90 -21.98 8.95
N SER A 228 -2.08 -23.30 9.08
CA SER A 228 -1.97 -24.02 10.36
C SER A 228 -0.55 -23.96 10.93
N HIS A 229 0.47 -24.07 10.08
CA HIS A 229 1.86 -23.96 10.48
C HIS A 229 2.18 -22.56 11.04
N GLU A 230 1.78 -21.50 10.34
CA GLU A 230 1.97 -20.12 10.80
C GLU A 230 1.25 -19.84 12.13
N ALA A 231 0.06 -20.40 12.34
CA ALA A 231 -0.66 -20.31 13.61
C ALA A 231 0.08 -21.06 14.73
N ALA A 232 0.62 -22.25 14.45
CA ALA A 232 1.43 -23.00 15.40
C ALA A 232 2.71 -22.25 15.81
N LEU A 233 3.36 -21.55 14.86
CA LEU A 233 4.50 -20.68 15.16
C LEU A 233 4.10 -19.53 16.10
N GLY A 234 2.93 -18.93 15.89
CA GLY A 234 2.37 -17.92 16.80
C GLY A 234 2.13 -18.48 18.21
N ALA A 235 1.47 -19.63 18.29
CA ALA A 235 1.16 -20.28 19.57
C ALA A 235 2.41 -20.75 20.34
N ALA A 236 3.48 -21.12 19.62
CA ALA A 236 4.76 -21.51 20.21
C ALA A 236 5.67 -20.31 20.56
N TRP A 237 5.30 -19.09 20.16
CA TRP A 237 6.09 -17.91 20.42
C TRP A 237 6.02 -17.52 21.89
N SER A 238 7.18 -17.39 22.53
CA SER A 238 7.34 -16.80 23.86
C SER A 238 8.35 -15.66 23.81
N GLU A 239 8.17 -14.66 24.68
CA GLU A 239 9.07 -13.52 24.81
C GLU A 239 10.49 -14.02 25.19
N GLY A 240 11.48 -13.81 24.30
CA GLY A 240 12.84 -14.36 24.48
C GLY A 240 13.70 -14.46 23.22
N GLU A 241 13.13 -14.34 22.02
CA GLU A 241 13.90 -14.07 20.80
C GLU A 241 14.09 -12.56 20.62
N PRO A 242 15.28 -12.08 20.22
CA PRO A 242 15.68 -10.68 20.38
C PRO A 242 14.95 -9.74 19.41
N GLY A 243 13.74 -9.34 19.79
CA GLY A 243 13.16 -8.05 19.46
C GLY A 243 13.31 -7.16 20.68
N THR A 244 14.25 -6.22 20.63
CA THR A 244 14.39 -5.14 21.59
C THR A 244 13.07 -4.39 21.67
N ASP A 245 12.35 -4.51 22.77
CA ASP A 245 11.55 -3.46 23.41
C ASP A 245 10.59 -4.13 24.39
N GLY A 246 10.96 -4.11 25.68
CA GLY A 246 10.29 -4.83 26.76
C GLY A 246 8.86 -4.36 27.03
N THR A 247 7.92 -4.83 26.23
CA THR A 247 6.49 -4.61 26.44
C THR A 247 5.73 -5.93 26.50
N ALA A 248 5.24 -6.24 27.71
CA ALA A 248 4.14 -7.16 28.07
C ALA A 248 3.75 -8.25 27.07
N ASP A 249 3.98 -9.53 27.43
CA ASP A 249 3.29 -10.75 26.95
C ASP A 249 2.55 -10.59 25.60
N VAL A 250 3.28 -10.31 24.52
CA VAL A 250 2.67 -10.14 23.19
C VAL A 250 2.27 -11.51 22.66
N VAL A 251 1.04 -11.95 22.93
CA VAL A 251 0.54 -13.18 22.32
C VAL A 251 0.40 -12.99 20.82
N ARG A 252 1.20 -13.73 20.04
CA ARG A 252 1.10 -13.74 18.58
C ARG A 252 0.12 -14.79 18.12
N GLU A 253 -0.96 -14.38 17.46
CA GLU A 253 -1.90 -15.34 16.83
C GLU A 253 -1.20 -16.18 15.75
N ARG A 254 -0.25 -15.57 15.04
CA ARG A 254 0.52 -16.24 13.98
C ARG A 254 1.86 -15.56 13.75
N ILE A 255 2.79 -16.31 13.14
CA ILE A 255 4.02 -15.79 12.56
C ILE A 255 4.02 -16.15 11.08
N LYS A 256 4.23 -15.16 10.20
CA LYS A 256 4.20 -15.34 8.76
C LYS A 256 5.47 -15.96 8.22
N VAL A 257 5.33 -16.97 7.38
CA VAL A 257 6.44 -17.47 6.55
C VAL A 257 6.50 -16.60 5.30
N VAL A 258 7.63 -15.92 5.10
CA VAL A 258 7.82 -14.93 4.03
C VAL A 258 8.54 -15.52 2.81
N PRO A 259 9.61 -16.35 2.96
CA PRO A 259 10.30 -16.91 1.80
C PRO A 259 9.40 -17.85 1.00
N ARG A 260 9.25 -17.58 -0.30
CA ARG A 260 8.39 -18.37 -1.20
C ARG A 260 8.73 -19.87 -1.19
N GLU A 261 10.01 -20.20 -1.23
CA GLU A 261 10.47 -21.60 -1.25
C GLU A 261 10.03 -22.35 0.01
N GLU A 262 10.07 -21.68 1.16
CA GLU A 262 9.64 -22.24 2.44
C GLU A 262 8.11 -22.39 2.50
N MET A 263 7.36 -21.38 2.05
CA MET A 263 5.90 -21.46 1.91
C MET A 263 5.50 -22.68 1.06
N ILE A 264 6.14 -22.86 -0.11
CA ILE A 264 5.89 -23.98 -1.02
C ILE A 264 6.23 -25.32 -0.36
N LYS A 265 7.39 -25.41 0.30
CA LYS A 265 7.82 -26.62 1.00
C LYS A 265 6.81 -27.03 2.09
N ILE A 266 6.36 -26.09 2.91
CA ILE A 266 5.37 -26.36 3.97
C ILE A 266 4.03 -26.77 3.38
N SER A 267 3.58 -26.08 2.32
CA SER A 267 2.31 -26.40 1.68
C SER A 267 2.28 -27.79 1.03
N ARG A 268 3.42 -28.31 0.59
CA ARG A 268 3.49 -29.57 -0.18
C ARG A 268 3.78 -30.81 0.68
N ASN A 269 4.31 -30.64 1.89
CA ASN A 269 4.52 -31.71 2.87
C ASN A 269 3.25 -31.97 3.67
#